data_AF-A0A067SXV0-F1
#
_entry.id   AF-A0A067SXV0-F1
#
_cell.length_a   1.000
_cell.length_b   1.000
_cell.length_c   1.000
_cell.angle_alpha   90.00
_cell.angle_beta   90.00
_cell.angle_gamma   90.00
#
_symmetry.space_group_name_H-M   'P 1'
#
loop_
_entity.id
_entity.type
_entity.pdbx_description
1 polymer ?
#
loop_
_entity_poly.entity_id
_entity_poly.type
_entity_poly.pdbx_seq_one_letter_code
_entity_poly.pdbx_strand_id
1 'polypeptide(L)'
;LSPQKGSKILSCDHVFCRRCLRKYTVVKVGDRRCPIPCPGCLADPASGSSMLEEDVIKKLKIPSKVSKKLVQLQIDVHAVSLTCPSCETSMYIDRQDYLDNKTLACPRPGCTHKWCRDCNEQVAGTKAEHRCTDAVTQLDRVMQQKGWRYCPGAF
;
A
#
# COMPACT_ATOMS: atom_id res chain seq x y z
N LEU A 1 -39.19 4.84 -19.84
CA LEU A 1 -37.98 4.90 -18.98
C LEU A 1 -37.94 3.63 -18.14
N SER A 2 -37.14 2.63 -18.52
CA SER A 2 -37.05 1.37 -17.75
C SER A 2 -36.46 1.63 -16.37
N PRO A 3 -36.97 0.99 -15.29
CA PRO A 3 -36.47 1.22 -13.94
C PRO A 3 -35.03 0.70 -13.85
N GLN A 4 -34.06 1.61 -13.73
CA GLN A 4 -32.70 1.21 -13.46
C GLN A 4 -32.64 0.71 -12.02
N LYS A 5 -32.62 -0.62 -11.83
CA LYS A 5 -32.38 -1.24 -10.53
C LYS A 5 -31.09 -0.64 -9.92
N GLY A 6 -31.24 0.02 -8.79
CA GLY A 6 -30.12 0.56 -8.01
C GLY A 6 -29.29 -0.57 -7.40
N SER A 7 -28.01 -0.32 -7.18
CA SER A 7 -27.14 -1.15 -6.34
C SER A 7 -27.17 -0.59 -4.93
N LYS A 8 -27.56 -1.43 -3.97
CA LYS A 8 -27.52 -1.12 -2.54
C LYS A 8 -26.19 -1.60 -1.95
N ILE A 9 -25.54 -0.76 -1.16
CA ILE A 9 -24.39 -1.13 -0.32
C ILE A 9 -24.96 -1.70 0.97
N LEU A 10 -24.55 -2.90 1.36
CA LEU A 10 -25.17 -3.64 2.47
C LEU A 10 -24.77 -3.06 3.83
N SER A 11 -23.54 -2.57 3.96
CA SER A 11 -23.01 -2.06 5.23
C SER A 11 -23.58 -0.71 5.66
N CYS A 12 -24.16 0.07 4.74
CA CYS A 12 -24.71 1.41 5.05
C CYS A 12 -26.01 1.75 4.35
N ASP A 13 -26.65 0.77 3.71
CA ASP A 13 -27.92 0.87 3.00
C ASP A 13 -28.04 1.91 1.87
N HIS A 14 -26.99 2.68 1.58
CA HIS A 14 -26.97 3.66 0.51
C HIS A 14 -27.19 3.00 -0.86
N VAL A 15 -28.11 3.58 -1.64
CA VAL A 15 -28.50 3.08 -2.97
C VAL A 15 -28.01 4.03 -4.06
N PHE A 16 -27.33 3.46 -5.05
CA PHE A 16 -26.85 4.23 -6.21
C PHE A 16 -27.30 3.60 -7.51
N CYS A 17 -27.50 4.43 -8.53
CA CYS A 17 -27.69 3.92 -9.88
C CYS A 17 -26.44 3.10 -10.30
N ARG A 18 -26.65 1.93 -10.91
CA ARG A 18 -25.55 1.03 -11.32
C ARG A 18 -24.48 1.74 -12.16
N ARG A 19 -24.91 2.64 -13.07
CA ARG A 19 -24.00 3.42 -13.92
C ARG A 19 -23.15 4.39 -13.10
N CYS A 20 -23.74 5.03 -12.10
CA CYS A 20 -23.12 6.01 -11.23
C CYS A 20 -22.04 5.32 -10.39
N LEU A 21 -22.40 4.22 -9.73
CA LEU A 21 -21.49 3.46 -8.90
C LEU A 21 -20.35 2.85 -9.72
N ARG A 22 -20.64 2.34 -10.93
CA ARG A 22 -19.60 1.85 -11.86
C ARG A 22 -18.58 2.93 -12.21
N LYS A 23 -19.03 4.13 -12.60
CA LYS A 23 -18.13 5.25 -12.93
C LYS A 23 -17.28 5.64 -11.72
N TYR A 24 -17.91 5.75 -10.55
CA TYR A 24 -17.22 6.03 -9.30
C TYR A 24 -16.12 5.01 -8.98
N THR A 25 -16.44 3.70 -9.04
CA THR A 25 -15.46 2.62 -8.83
C THR A 25 -14.28 2.74 -9.78
N VAL A 26 -14.51 3.03 -11.06
CA VAL A 26 -13.43 3.18 -12.06
C VAL A 26 -12.50 4.35 -11.70
N VAL A 27 -13.08 5.49 -11.29
CA VAL A 27 -12.30 6.66 -10.85
C VAL A 27 -11.48 6.32 -9.61
N LYS A 28 -12.08 5.69 -8.59
CA LYS A 28 -11.38 5.35 -7.34
C LYS A 28 -10.27 4.33 -7.52
N VAL A 29 -10.42 3.35 -8.41
CA VAL A 29 -9.33 2.46 -8.78
C VAL A 29 -8.21 3.22 -9.51
N GLY A 30 -8.56 4.21 -10.34
CA GLY A 30 -7.60 5.13 -10.96
C GLY A 30 -6.79 5.92 -9.93
N ASP A 31 -7.47 6.39 -8.88
CA ASP A 31 -6.89 7.13 -7.75
C ASP A 31 -6.11 6.22 -6.77
N ARG A 32 -5.93 4.93 -7.09
CA ARG A 32 -5.33 3.90 -6.22
C ARG A 32 -6.01 3.78 -4.83
N ARG A 33 -7.31 4.05 -4.74
CA ARG A 33 -8.08 3.93 -3.50
C ARG A 33 -8.59 2.50 -3.31
N CYS A 34 -8.09 1.82 -2.29
CA CYS A 34 -8.57 0.51 -1.85
C CYS A 34 -8.44 0.41 -0.31
N PRO A 35 -9.47 -0.04 0.42
CA PRO A 35 -10.83 -0.35 -0.04
C PRO A 35 -11.56 0.88 -0.63
N ILE A 36 -12.57 0.65 -1.48
CA ILE A 36 -13.30 1.73 -2.15
C ILE A 36 -14.41 2.24 -1.21
N PRO A 37 -14.38 3.51 -0.77
CA PRO A 37 -15.38 4.03 0.16
C PRO A 37 -16.74 4.21 -0.49
N CYS A 38 -17.81 4.10 0.30
CA CYS A 38 -19.15 4.46 -0.13
C CYS A 38 -19.22 5.97 -0.45
N PRO A 39 -19.76 6.38 -1.61
CA PRO A 39 -19.90 7.80 -1.95
C PRO A 39 -20.76 8.60 -0.96
N GLY A 40 -21.80 7.96 -0.38
CA GLY A 40 -22.71 8.61 0.57
C GLY A 40 -22.04 8.83 1.92
N CYS A 41 -21.48 7.77 2.49
CA CYS A 41 -20.68 7.84 3.73
C CYS A 41 -19.49 8.80 3.63
N LEU A 42 -18.82 8.87 2.47
CA LEU A 42 -17.72 9.79 2.29
C LEU A 42 -18.17 11.27 2.32
N ALA A 43 -19.42 11.54 1.91
CA ALA A 43 -19.99 12.88 1.93
C ALA A 43 -20.58 13.27 3.30
N ASP A 44 -20.91 12.29 4.15
CA ASP A 44 -21.41 12.50 5.50
C ASP A 44 -20.57 11.75 6.55
N PRO A 45 -19.61 12.42 7.20
CA PRO A 45 -18.75 11.81 8.20
C PRO A 45 -19.50 11.33 9.45
N ALA A 46 -20.73 11.81 9.71
CA ALA A 46 -21.53 11.37 10.86
C ALA A 46 -22.06 9.94 10.69
N SER A 47 -22.18 9.47 9.44
CA SER A 47 -22.75 8.17 9.08
C SER A 47 -21.74 7.01 9.09
N GLY A 48 -20.49 7.26 9.52
CA GLY A 48 -19.40 6.29 9.51
C GLY A 48 -18.82 6.04 8.10
N SER A 49 -17.63 5.42 8.02
CA SER A 49 -16.92 5.19 6.76
C SER A 49 -17.09 3.74 6.28
N SER A 50 -18.18 3.48 5.57
CA SER A 50 -18.42 2.18 4.95
C SER A 50 -17.72 2.03 3.60
N MET A 51 -17.43 0.79 3.21
CA MET A 51 -16.75 0.43 1.97
C MET A 51 -17.69 -0.34 1.04
N LEU A 52 -17.44 -0.26 -0.26
CA LEU A 52 -18.13 -1.11 -1.24
C LEU A 52 -17.71 -2.56 -1.04
N GLU A 53 -18.69 -3.45 -0.91
CA GLU A 53 -18.46 -4.89 -0.80
C GLU A 53 -18.08 -5.49 -2.15
N GLU A 54 -17.31 -6.58 -2.11
CA GLU A 54 -16.82 -7.25 -3.32
C GLU A 54 -17.97 -7.69 -4.25
N ASP A 55 -19.07 -8.18 -3.66
CA ASP A 55 -20.26 -8.60 -4.41
C ASP A 55 -20.96 -7.44 -5.13
N VAL A 56 -20.95 -6.25 -4.54
CA VAL A 56 -21.46 -5.05 -5.19
C VAL A 56 -20.57 -4.71 -6.38
N ILE A 57 -19.25 -4.74 -6.20
CA ILE A 57 -18.27 -4.44 -7.26
C ILE A 57 -18.38 -5.43 -8.43
N LYS A 58 -18.47 -6.74 -8.15
CA LYS A 58 -18.65 -7.80 -9.17
C LYS A 58 -19.88 -7.54 -10.03
N LYS A 59 -20.99 -7.11 -9.42
CA LYS A 59 -22.24 -6.81 -10.15
C LYS A 59 -22.11 -5.61 -11.08
N LEU A 60 -21.18 -4.67 -10.87
CA LEU A 60 -21.05 -3.45 -11.70
C LEU A 60 -20.56 -3.71 -13.13
N LYS A 61 -19.99 -4.88 -13.43
CA LYS A 61 -19.38 -5.20 -14.74
C LYS A 61 -18.36 -4.12 -15.15
N ILE A 62 -17.43 -3.79 -14.27
CA ILE A 62 -16.32 -2.86 -14.58
C ILE A 62 -15.42 -3.45 -15.68
N PRO A 63 -14.71 -2.62 -16.47
CA PRO A 63 -13.82 -3.11 -17.54
C PRO A 63 -12.69 -4.01 -16.98
N SER A 64 -12.30 -5.06 -17.72
CA SER A 64 -11.28 -6.03 -17.28
C SER A 64 -9.96 -5.38 -16.84
N LYS A 65 -9.49 -4.35 -17.55
CA LYS A 65 -8.28 -3.59 -17.18
C LYS A 65 -8.40 -2.95 -15.78
N VAL A 66 -9.59 -2.47 -15.42
CA VAL A 66 -9.87 -1.88 -14.10
C VAL A 66 -9.97 -2.97 -13.04
N SER A 67 -10.63 -4.11 -13.34
CA SER A 67 -10.69 -5.25 -12.43
C SER A 67 -9.30 -5.75 -12.04
N LYS A 68 -8.39 -5.92 -13.01
CA LYS A 68 -7.01 -6.35 -12.74
C LYS A 68 -6.27 -5.39 -11.81
N LYS A 69 -6.44 -4.08 -12.01
CA LYS A 69 -5.88 -3.05 -11.13
C LYS A 69 -6.46 -3.13 -9.72
N LEU A 70 -7.77 -3.31 -9.59
CA LEU A 70 -8.42 -3.44 -8.30
C LEU A 70 -7.89 -4.65 -7.51
N VAL A 71 -7.75 -5.81 -8.17
CA VAL A 71 -7.17 -7.01 -7.54
C VAL A 71 -5.75 -6.72 -7.04
N GLN A 72 -4.92 -6.05 -7.85
CA GLN A 72 -3.58 -5.66 -7.40
C GLN A 72 -3.63 -4.72 -6.19
N LEU A 73 -4.50 -3.71 -6.19
CA LEU A 73 -4.65 -2.82 -5.03
C LEU A 73 -5.14 -3.55 -3.78
N GLN A 74 -6.01 -4.56 -3.93
CA GLN A 74 -6.47 -5.39 -2.82
C GLN A 74 -5.30 -6.20 -2.23
N ILE A 75 -4.40 -6.74 -3.07
CA ILE A 75 -3.17 -7.38 -2.61
C ILE A 75 -2.29 -6.36 -1.90
N ASP A 76 -2.07 -5.18 -2.48
CA ASP A 76 -1.21 -4.13 -1.93
C ASP A 76 -1.67 -3.64 -0.54
N VAL A 77 -2.97 -3.75 -0.20
CA VAL A 77 -3.46 -3.41 1.14
C VAL A 77 -2.88 -4.36 2.20
N HIS A 78 -2.77 -5.65 1.89
CA HIS A 78 -2.37 -6.69 2.84
C HIS A 78 -0.91 -7.12 2.70
N ALA A 79 -0.31 -6.91 1.54
CA ALA A 79 1.02 -7.40 1.24
C ALA A 79 1.95 -6.29 0.74
N VAL A 80 3.24 -6.48 0.98
CA VAL A 80 4.32 -5.64 0.46
C VAL A 80 5.12 -6.47 -0.53
N SER A 81 5.26 -5.96 -1.75
CA SER A 81 6.19 -6.52 -2.72
C SER A 81 7.61 -6.13 -2.31
N LEU A 82 8.42 -7.14 -2.04
CA LEU A 82 9.80 -6.99 -1.65
C LEU A 82 10.71 -7.67 -2.68
N THR A 83 11.85 -7.05 -2.98
CA THR A 83 12.89 -7.64 -3.81
C THR A 83 14.09 -8.00 -2.93
N CYS A 84 14.52 -9.26 -2.96
CA CYS A 84 15.70 -9.71 -2.23
C CYS A 84 16.98 -9.11 -2.85
N PRO A 85 17.85 -8.42 -2.08
CA PRO A 85 19.10 -7.85 -2.60
C PRO A 85 20.11 -8.89 -3.12
N SER A 86 19.99 -10.14 -2.67
CA SER A 86 20.95 -11.21 -3.01
C SER A 86 20.51 -12.07 -4.20
N CYS A 87 19.23 -12.43 -4.29
CA CYS A 87 18.73 -13.32 -5.36
C CYS A 87 17.82 -12.60 -6.36
N GLU A 88 17.64 -11.29 -6.20
CA GLU A 88 16.90 -10.37 -7.09
C GLU A 88 15.45 -10.79 -7.38
N THR A 89 14.92 -11.72 -6.60
CA THR A 89 13.56 -12.23 -6.77
C THR A 89 12.59 -11.34 -6.00
N SER A 90 11.56 -10.84 -6.70
CA SER A 90 10.45 -10.12 -6.08
C SER A 90 9.38 -11.08 -5.56
N MET A 91 8.95 -10.88 -4.32
CA MET A 91 7.97 -11.70 -3.64
C MET A 91 7.06 -10.83 -2.78
N TYR A 92 5.82 -11.28 -2.55
CA TYR A 92 4.92 -10.64 -1.62
C TYR A 92 5.09 -11.25 -0.23
N ILE A 93 5.23 -10.39 0.78
CA ILE A 93 5.18 -10.76 2.19
C ILE A 93 4.04 -10.01 2.86
N ASP A 94 3.58 -10.52 4.01
CA ASP A 94 2.57 -9.84 4.80
C ASP A 94 3.04 -8.44 5.22
N ARG A 95 2.14 -7.47 5.13
CA ARG A 95 2.44 -6.07 5.44
C ARG A 95 2.76 -5.88 6.92
N GLN A 96 2.05 -6.55 7.81
CA GLN A 96 2.28 -6.44 9.25
C GLN A 96 3.64 -7.06 9.61
N ASP A 97 3.96 -8.23 9.06
CA ASP A 97 5.29 -8.84 9.20
C ASP A 97 6.39 -7.89 8.71
N TYR A 98 6.20 -7.22 7.57
CA TYR A 98 7.14 -6.22 7.07
C TYR A 98 7.29 -5.03 8.04
N LEU A 99 6.22 -4.58 8.68
CA LEU A 99 6.23 -3.44 9.59
C LEU A 99 6.86 -3.78 10.95
N ASP A 100 6.64 -4.98 11.46
CA ASP A 100 7.10 -5.41 12.77
C ASP A 100 8.57 -5.84 12.77
N ASN A 101 9.09 -6.29 11.63
CA ASN A 101 10.44 -6.81 11.51
C ASN A 101 11.40 -5.80 10.86
N LYS A 102 12.43 -5.36 11.61
CA LYS A 102 13.55 -4.56 11.07
C LYS A 102 14.54 -5.37 10.25
N THR A 103 14.62 -6.68 10.49
CA THR A 103 15.44 -7.61 9.73
C THR A 103 14.53 -8.55 8.97
N LEU A 104 14.69 -8.57 7.66
CA LEU A 104 13.91 -9.41 6.76
C LEU A 104 14.76 -10.58 6.31
N ALA A 105 14.12 -11.74 6.18
CA ALA A 105 14.73 -12.94 5.61
C ALA A 105 14.09 -13.22 4.25
N CYS A 106 14.88 -13.71 3.30
CA CYS A 106 14.35 -14.05 1.99
C CYS A 106 13.34 -15.21 2.12
N PRO A 107 12.08 -15.03 1.70
CA PRO A 107 11.09 -16.10 1.80
C PRO A 107 11.26 -17.19 0.72
N ARG A 108 12.18 -17.00 -0.23
CA ARG A 108 12.45 -17.96 -1.30
C ARG A 108 13.16 -19.20 -0.74
N PRO A 109 12.63 -20.42 -0.98
CA PRO A 109 13.35 -21.64 -0.64
C PRO A 109 14.73 -21.68 -1.31
N GLY A 110 15.77 -21.95 -0.52
CA GLY A 110 17.16 -21.97 -0.98
C GLY A 110 17.91 -20.64 -0.90
N CYS A 111 17.25 -19.52 -0.57
CA CYS A 111 17.94 -18.27 -0.26
C CYS A 111 17.93 -18.02 1.25
N THR A 112 19.11 -17.96 1.86
CA THR A 112 19.27 -17.72 3.31
C THR A 112 19.62 -16.27 3.65
N HIS A 113 19.53 -15.38 2.66
CA HIS A 113 19.91 -13.98 2.81
C HIS A 113 18.99 -13.27 3.81
N LYS A 114 19.59 -12.46 4.68
CA LYS A 114 18.91 -11.60 5.66
C LYS A 114 19.47 -10.18 5.57
N TRP A 115 18.59 -9.20 5.55
CA TRP A 115 18.97 -7.80 5.40
C TRP A 115 18.09 -6.90 6.27
N CYS A 116 18.58 -5.70 6.54
CA CYS A 116 17.80 -4.69 7.23
C CYS A 116 16.78 -4.07 6.29
N ARG A 117 15.52 -4.01 6.73
CA ARG A 117 14.42 -3.39 5.97
C ARG A 117 14.69 -1.94 5.58
N ASP A 118 15.32 -1.18 6.49
CA ASP A 118 15.39 0.27 6.38
C ASP A 118 16.57 0.72 5.50
N CYS A 119 17.70 -0.01 5.52
CA CYS A 119 18.91 0.34 4.73
C CYS A 119 19.24 -0.67 3.60
N ASN A 120 18.53 -1.80 3.53
CA ASN A 120 18.79 -2.91 2.60
C ASN A 120 20.18 -3.56 2.69
N GLU A 121 20.94 -3.30 3.76
CA GLU A 121 22.23 -3.93 3.99
C GLU A 121 22.10 -5.30 4.66
N GLN A 122 23.05 -6.19 4.36
CA GLN A 122 23.10 -7.52 4.95
C GLN A 122 23.33 -7.44 6.46
N VAL A 123 22.52 -8.17 7.24
CA VAL A 123 22.68 -8.26 8.69
C VAL A 123 23.47 -9.52 9.01
N ALA A 124 24.70 -9.35 9.52
CA ALA A 124 25.54 -10.47 9.94
C ALA A 124 24.93 -11.15 11.17
N GLY A 125 24.68 -12.46 11.07
CA GLY A 125 24.14 -13.24 12.17
C GLY A 125 25.21 -13.51 13.21
N THR A 126 25.35 -12.63 14.20
CA THR A 126 25.62 -12.91 15.63
C THR A 126 26.12 -11.65 16.35
N LYS A 127 25.41 -11.27 17.42
CA LYS A 127 25.78 -10.35 18.52
C LYS A 127 25.88 -8.83 18.29
N ALA A 128 25.97 -8.30 17.08
CA ALA A 128 25.82 -6.85 16.88
C ALA A 128 24.40 -6.53 16.41
N GLU A 129 23.64 -5.78 17.19
CA GLU A 129 22.41 -5.15 16.69
C GLU A 129 22.79 -4.30 15.47
N HIS A 130 22.21 -4.61 14.30
CA HIS A 130 22.42 -3.78 13.12
C HIS A 130 21.92 -2.37 13.43
N ARG A 131 22.82 -1.39 13.33
CA ARG A 131 22.48 0.02 13.46
C ARG A 131 22.52 0.63 12.08
N CYS A 132 21.35 1.01 11.58
CA CYS A 132 21.26 1.77 10.34
C CYS A 132 22.07 3.06 10.51
N THR A 133 22.90 3.37 9.53
CA THR A 133 23.50 4.71 9.45
C THR A 133 22.39 5.63 8.97
N ASP A 134 21.91 6.53 9.83
CA ASP A 134 20.87 7.48 9.45
C ASP A 134 21.42 8.48 8.43
N ALA A 135 20.60 8.84 7.45
CA ALA A 135 20.99 9.77 6.38
C ALA A 135 21.45 11.13 6.93
N VAL A 136 20.97 11.52 8.12
CA VAL A 136 21.35 12.75 8.82
C VAL A 136 22.78 12.66 9.36
N THR A 137 23.17 11.59 10.05
CA THR A 137 24.58 11.42 10.46
C THR A 137 25.53 11.26 9.27
N GLN A 138 25.08 10.65 8.17
CA GLN A 138 25.87 10.65 6.92
C GLN A 138 26.03 12.06 6.36
N LEU A 139 24.97 12.86 6.31
CA LEU A 139 25.02 14.25 5.84
C LEU A 139 25.90 15.12 6.73
N ASP A 140 25.76 15.01 8.06
CA ASP A 140 26.60 15.73 9.03
C ASP A 140 28.08 15.38 8.86
N ARG A 141 28.40 14.09 8.68
CA ARG A 141 29.77 13.65 8.45
C ARG A 141 30.35 14.21 7.16
N VAL A 142 29.54 14.28 6.09
CA VAL A 142 29.93 14.88 4.81
C VAL A 142 30.07 16.40 4.93
N MET A 143 29.15 17.07 5.63
CA MET A 143 29.21 18.50 5.94
C MET A 143 30.53 18.84 6.65
N GLN A 144 30.90 18.05 7.67
CA GLN A 144 32.17 18.21 8.39
C GLN A 144 33.40 17.96 7.50
N GLN A 145 33.40 16.89 6.68
CA GLN A 145 34.54 16.57 5.80
C GLN A 145 34.75 17.59 4.68
N LYS A 146 33.67 18.17 4.14
CA LYS A 146 33.72 19.12 3.03
C LYS A 146 33.73 20.58 3.48
N GLY A 147 33.61 20.84 4.78
CA GLY A 147 33.48 22.19 5.34
C GLY A 147 32.18 22.89 4.94
N TRP A 148 31.14 22.13 4.56
CA TRP A 148 29.84 22.66 4.18
C TRP A 148 29.01 23.01 5.41
N ARG A 149 28.13 23.99 5.26
CA ARG A 149 27.19 24.42 6.30
C ARG A 149 25.78 24.23 5.81
N TYR A 150 24.87 23.95 6.74
CA TYR A 150 23.45 23.94 6.45
C TYR A 150 22.98 25.32 5.98
N CYS A 151 22.06 25.34 5.02
CA CYS A 151 21.43 26.58 4.58
C CYS A 151 20.67 27.19 5.77
N PRO A 152 20.80 28.49 6.05
CA PRO A 152 20.20 29.15 7.22
C PRO A 152 18.66 29.31 7.13
N GLY A 153 17.99 28.65 6.17
CA GLY A 153 16.53 28.61 6.09
C GLY A 153 16.01 27.41 6.88
N ALA A 154 15.22 27.66 7.92
CA ALA A 154 14.47 26.61 8.60
C ALA A 154 13.40 26.04 7.66
N PHE A 155 13.40 24.72 7.47
CA PHE A 155 12.28 23.95 6.93
C PHE A 155 11.83 22.94 7.99
#